data_AF-I2NFV8-F1
#
_entry.id   AF-I2NFV8-F1
#
_cell.length_a   1.000
_cell.length_b   1.000
_cell.length_c   1.000
_cell.angle_alpha   90.00
_cell.angle_beta   90.00
_cell.angle_gamma   90.00
#
_symmetry.space_group_name_H-M   'P 1'
#
loop_
_entity.id
_entity.type
_entity.pdbx_description
1 polymer ?
#
loop_
_entity_poly.entity_id
_entity_poly.type
_entity_poly.pdbx_seq_one_letter_code
_entity_poly.pdbx_strand_id
1 'polypeptide(L)'
;MKKRLILTILTALLFGACSNQNEVSQNETEKPVGFVQKEEKAKKERDEQEKVEKEKKAKEEQERKEKEEREKKEAEAKQLADQAEAAVQALENNQVTENIAPAQAAIANVADQGTKDRLTHRVGLVQNAITVREQQAAEAERARQAAAAEQERQATAQQAQQQQAQNQTVSGGGYYRDARGRWHRPNGQFASKKEIANEGLAW
;
A
#
# COMPACT_ATOMS: atom_id res chain seq x y z
N MET A 1 -3.79 24.46 9.80
CA MET A 1 -3.97 25.91 10.05
C MET A 1 -4.82 26.50 8.93
N LYS A 2 -5.88 27.22 9.26
CA LYS A 2 -7.00 27.58 8.37
C LYS A 2 -6.76 28.94 7.68
N LYS A 3 -6.76 28.91 6.34
CA LYS A 3 -7.41 29.80 5.34
C LYS A 3 -7.52 31.32 5.62
N ARG A 4 -7.12 32.12 4.60
CA ARG A 4 -7.80 33.28 3.93
C ARG A 4 -6.74 34.31 3.49
N LEU A 5 -6.26 34.32 2.24
CA LEU A 5 -6.86 34.93 1.04
C LEU A 5 -7.49 36.30 1.29
N ILE A 6 -6.73 37.39 1.06
CA ILE A 6 -7.27 38.74 0.86
C ILE A 6 -6.72 39.27 -0.45
N LEU A 7 -7.57 39.16 -1.46
CA LEU A 7 -7.48 39.70 -2.79
C LEU A 7 -8.05 41.13 -2.75
N THR A 8 -7.21 42.16 -2.69
CA THR A 8 -7.62 43.56 -2.77
C THR A 8 -7.81 43.96 -4.24
N ILE A 9 -9.04 43.80 -4.72
CA ILE A 9 -9.57 44.49 -5.90
C ILE A 9 -10.27 45.76 -5.39
N LEU A 10 -9.75 46.94 -5.73
CA LEU A 10 -10.51 48.19 -5.62
C LEU A 10 -10.08 49.18 -6.72
N THR A 11 -10.35 48.80 -7.97
CA THR A 11 -10.37 49.71 -9.11
C THR A 11 -11.79 50.27 -9.24
N ALA A 12 -12.05 51.42 -8.59
CA ALA A 12 -13.27 52.20 -8.80
C ALA A 12 -12.96 53.34 -9.78
N LEU A 13 -13.17 53.06 -11.07
CA LEU A 13 -13.40 54.04 -12.12
C LEU A 13 -14.81 54.62 -11.93
N LEU A 14 -14.91 55.90 -11.59
CA LEU A 14 -16.13 56.69 -11.70
C LEU A 14 -15.84 57.91 -12.57
N PHE A 15 -16.24 57.80 -13.84
CA PHE A 15 -16.59 58.93 -14.69
C PHE A 15 -17.90 59.55 -14.18
N GLY A 16 -17.98 60.88 -14.10
CA GLY A 16 -19.21 61.62 -13.83
C GLY A 16 -18.99 63.13 -13.92
N ALA A 17 -19.55 63.75 -14.95
CA ALA A 17 -19.32 65.10 -15.47
C ALA A 17 -19.95 66.25 -14.67
N CYS A 18 -19.51 67.49 -14.95
CA CYS A 18 -20.30 68.73 -15.11
C CYS A 18 -19.36 69.88 -15.56
N SER A 19 -19.44 70.35 -16.81
CA SER A 19 -20.19 71.54 -17.29
C SER A 19 -19.43 72.87 -17.14
N ASN A 20 -19.14 73.56 -18.25
CA ASN A 20 -19.47 74.99 -18.38
C ASN A 20 -19.37 75.49 -19.84
N GLN A 21 -20.38 76.25 -20.28
CA GLN A 21 -20.45 76.99 -21.54
C GLN A 21 -19.56 78.23 -21.52
N ASN A 22 -18.95 78.58 -22.65
CA ASN A 22 -18.79 79.97 -23.07
C ASN A 22 -18.52 80.05 -24.58
N GLU A 23 -19.40 80.71 -25.33
CA GLU A 23 -19.13 81.17 -26.69
C GLU A 23 -18.43 82.52 -26.63
N VAL A 24 -17.31 82.72 -27.34
CA VAL A 24 -16.94 84.03 -27.91
C VAL A 24 -16.11 83.79 -29.18
N SER A 25 -16.55 84.48 -30.23
CA SER A 25 -15.97 84.69 -31.56
C SER A 25 -14.57 85.34 -31.52
N GLN A 26 -13.67 84.95 -32.42
CA GLN A 26 -13.10 85.84 -33.45
C GLN A 26 -11.97 85.17 -34.26
N ASN A 27 -12.02 85.45 -35.56
CA ASN A 27 -11.05 85.19 -36.60
C ASN A 27 -9.73 85.95 -36.34
N GLU A 28 -8.61 85.38 -36.83
CA GLU A 28 -7.47 86.04 -37.52
C GLU A 28 -6.13 85.34 -37.18
N THR A 29 -5.50 84.79 -38.23
CA THR A 29 -4.05 84.60 -38.45
C THR A 29 -3.15 84.13 -37.30
N GLU A 30 -2.68 82.87 -37.36
CA GLU A 30 -1.28 82.45 -37.07
C GLU A 30 -1.09 80.92 -37.31
N LYS A 31 -0.34 80.55 -38.35
CA LYS A 31 0.28 79.21 -38.46
C LYS A 31 1.65 79.35 -37.78
N PRO A 32 1.99 78.68 -36.64
CA PRO A 32 2.21 77.23 -36.61
C PRO A 32 2.00 76.51 -35.23
N VAL A 33 1.22 77.03 -34.26
CA VAL A 33 1.15 76.45 -32.88
C VAL A 33 0.11 75.32 -32.72
N GLY A 34 -1.01 75.39 -33.43
CA GLY A 34 -2.10 74.39 -33.33
C GLY A 34 -1.83 73.05 -34.02
N PHE A 35 -0.91 73.00 -34.99
CA PHE A 35 -0.49 71.75 -35.63
C PHE A 35 0.41 70.94 -34.70
N VAL A 36 1.35 71.61 -34.00
CA VAL A 36 2.27 70.99 -33.03
C VAL A 36 1.51 70.40 -31.84
N GLN A 37 0.51 71.09 -31.28
CA GLN A 37 -0.31 70.55 -30.19
C GLN A 37 -1.18 69.35 -30.60
N LYS A 38 -1.72 69.35 -31.83
CA LYS A 38 -2.54 68.25 -32.33
C LYS A 38 -1.70 67.00 -32.64
N GLU A 39 -0.48 67.20 -33.12
CA GLU A 39 0.50 66.16 -33.41
C GLU A 39 1.10 65.55 -32.13
N GLU A 40 1.34 66.37 -31.09
CA GLU A 40 1.82 65.92 -29.78
C GLU A 40 0.75 65.11 -29.02
N LYS A 41 -0.52 65.52 -29.11
CA LYS A 41 -1.65 64.78 -28.53
C LYS A 41 -1.86 63.42 -29.20
N ALA A 42 -1.74 63.36 -30.53
CA ALA A 42 -1.82 62.11 -31.29
C ALA A 42 -0.65 61.16 -31.01
N LYS A 43 0.58 61.68 -30.82
CA LYS A 43 1.72 60.87 -30.37
C LYS A 43 1.50 60.27 -28.99
N LYS A 44 1.03 61.07 -28.03
CA LYS A 44 0.77 60.60 -26.66
C LYS A 44 -0.30 59.50 -26.60
N GLU A 45 -1.37 59.65 -27.38
CA GLU A 45 -2.45 58.66 -27.47
C GLU A 45 -1.96 57.34 -28.11
N ARG A 46 -1.07 57.42 -29.10
CA ARG A 46 -0.42 56.27 -29.74
C ARG A 46 0.54 55.55 -28.77
N ASP A 47 1.33 56.30 -28.00
CA ASP A 47 2.26 55.75 -27.01
C ASP A 47 1.51 55.08 -25.85
N GLU A 48 0.38 55.64 -25.41
CA GLU A 48 -0.51 55.02 -24.41
C GLU A 48 -1.17 53.75 -24.95
N GLN A 49 -1.66 53.75 -26.20
CA GLN A 49 -2.19 52.54 -26.84
C GLN A 49 -1.11 51.45 -26.99
N GLU A 50 0.11 51.80 -27.39
CA GLU A 50 1.22 50.84 -27.52
C GLU A 50 1.63 50.27 -26.15
N LYS A 51 1.62 51.09 -25.10
CA LYS A 51 1.91 50.63 -23.74
C LYS A 51 0.86 49.64 -23.24
N VAL A 52 -0.43 49.93 -23.46
CA VAL A 52 -1.55 49.03 -23.10
C VAL A 52 -1.50 47.73 -23.89
N GLU A 53 -1.17 47.77 -25.18
CA GLU A 53 -1.04 46.55 -26.00
C GLU A 53 0.14 45.67 -25.55
N LYS A 54 1.28 46.28 -25.22
CA LYS A 54 2.45 45.56 -24.66
C LYS A 54 2.12 44.92 -23.31
N GLU A 55 1.42 45.63 -22.44
CA GLU A 55 1.00 45.11 -21.13
C GLU A 55 0.00 43.95 -21.27
N LYS A 56 -0.98 44.06 -22.18
CA LYS A 56 -1.92 42.96 -22.49
C LYS A 56 -1.19 41.73 -23.02
N LYS A 57 -0.27 41.89 -23.99
CA LYS A 57 0.52 40.77 -24.54
C LYS A 57 1.41 40.13 -23.47
N ALA A 58 2.04 40.92 -22.59
CA ALA A 58 2.83 40.40 -21.50
C ALA A 58 1.99 39.57 -20.51
N LYS A 59 0.79 40.06 -20.16
CA LYS A 59 -0.13 39.34 -19.28
C LYS A 59 -0.67 38.05 -19.89
N GLU A 60 -1.07 38.06 -21.16
CA GLU A 60 -1.51 36.85 -21.87
C GLU A 60 -0.39 35.80 -21.98
N GLU A 61 0.86 36.23 -22.23
CA GLU A 61 2.00 35.31 -22.26
C GLU A 61 2.31 34.72 -20.88
N GLN A 62 2.20 35.52 -19.81
CA GLN A 62 2.37 35.04 -18.45
C GLN A 62 1.27 34.02 -18.08
N GLU A 63 0.00 34.32 -18.35
CA GLU A 63 -1.11 33.39 -18.09
C GLU A 63 -0.96 32.09 -18.88
N ARG A 64 -0.45 32.15 -20.13
CA ARG A 64 -0.17 30.95 -20.93
C ARG A 64 0.92 30.08 -20.28
N LYS A 65 2.00 30.70 -19.80
CA LYS A 65 3.11 29.99 -19.12
C LYS A 65 2.65 29.35 -17.81
N GLU A 66 1.87 30.08 -17.00
CA GLU A 66 1.30 29.55 -15.75
C GLU A 66 0.32 28.40 -15.99
N LYS A 67 -0.51 28.49 -17.04
CA LYS A 67 -1.42 27.41 -17.43
C LYS A 67 -0.67 26.16 -17.88
N GLU A 68 0.35 26.32 -18.72
CA GLU A 68 1.18 25.21 -19.22
C GLU A 68 1.93 24.52 -18.08
N GLU A 69 2.50 25.29 -17.13
CA GLU A 69 3.17 24.72 -15.95
C GLU A 69 2.20 23.96 -15.06
N ARG A 70 0.98 24.49 -14.88
CA ARG A 70 -0.07 23.83 -14.10
C ARG A 70 -0.53 22.53 -14.77
N GLU A 71 -0.77 22.54 -16.07
CA GLU A 71 -1.15 21.34 -16.83
C GLU A 71 -0.06 20.27 -16.75
N LYS A 72 1.22 20.67 -16.84
CA LYS A 72 2.35 19.75 -16.67
C LYS A 72 2.39 19.13 -15.28
N LYS A 73 2.23 19.93 -14.22
CA LYS A 73 2.20 19.45 -12.83
C LYS A 73 1.00 18.53 -12.58
N GLU A 74 -0.16 18.83 -13.15
CA GLU A 74 -1.35 17.99 -13.04
C GLU A 74 -1.18 16.66 -13.77
N ALA A 75 -0.58 16.67 -14.96
CA ALA A 75 -0.26 15.46 -15.71
C ALA A 75 0.75 14.55 -14.97
N GLU A 76 1.79 15.13 -14.38
CA GLU A 76 2.77 14.41 -13.56
C GLU A 76 2.10 13.81 -12.31
N ALA A 77 1.28 14.59 -11.59
CA ALA A 77 0.53 14.10 -10.44
C ALA A 77 -0.41 12.94 -10.81
N LYS A 78 -1.06 13.02 -11.97
CA LYS A 78 -1.91 11.93 -12.48
C LYS A 78 -1.09 10.67 -12.78
N GLN A 79 0.07 10.80 -13.41
CA GLN A 79 0.95 9.66 -13.69
C GLN A 79 1.43 8.98 -12.40
N LEU A 80 1.77 9.76 -11.37
CA LEU A 80 2.17 9.21 -10.07
C LEU A 80 1.00 8.50 -9.37
N ALA A 81 -0.23 9.02 -9.49
CA ALA A 81 -1.42 8.35 -8.98
C ALA A 81 -1.70 7.03 -9.71
N ASP A 82 -1.60 7.00 -11.05
CA ASP A 82 -1.79 5.80 -11.86
C ASP A 82 -0.73 4.73 -11.54
N GLN A 83 0.53 5.13 -11.33
CA GLN A 83 1.60 4.23 -10.90
C GLN A 83 1.35 3.63 -9.52
N ALA A 84 0.89 4.44 -8.56
CA ALA A 84 0.55 3.95 -7.23
C ALA A 84 -0.63 2.98 -7.26
N GLU A 85 -1.68 3.28 -8.03
CA GLU A 85 -2.81 2.37 -8.24
C GLU A 85 -2.35 1.03 -8.83
N ALA A 86 -1.50 1.05 -9.86
CA ALA A 86 -0.96 -0.15 -10.49
C ALA A 86 -0.12 -0.99 -9.52
N ALA A 87 0.71 -0.36 -8.70
CA ALA A 87 1.53 -1.05 -7.70
C ALA A 87 0.67 -1.70 -6.60
N VAL A 88 -0.38 -1.01 -6.13
CA VAL A 88 -1.34 -1.58 -5.18
C VAL A 88 -2.13 -2.74 -5.81
N GLN A 89 -2.56 -2.59 -7.06
CA GLN A 89 -3.25 -3.67 -7.78
C GLN A 89 -2.36 -4.90 -7.94
N ALA A 90 -1.06 -4.70 -8.23
CA ALA A 90 -0.10 -5.80 -8.30
C ALA A 90 0.06 -6.53 -6.96
N LEU A 91 0.11 -5.80 -5.84
CA LEU A 91 0.11 -6.37 -4.50
C LEU A 91 -1.19 -7.13 -4.18
N GLU A 92 -2.34 -6.61 -4.59
CA GLU A 92 -3.63 -7.29 -4.39
C GLU A 92 -3.75 -8.58 -5.21
N ASN A 93 -3.28 -8.56 -6.46
CA ASN A 93 -3.28 -9.73 -7.34
C ASN A 93 -2.25 -10.77 -6.89
N ASN A 94 -1.13 -10.33 -6.31
CA ASN A 94 -0.09 -11.19 -5.80
C ASN A 94 0.32 -10.75 -4.39
N GLN A 95 -0.40 -11.30 -3.40
CA GLN A 95 -0.26 -10.98 -1.98
C GLN A 95 0.97 -11.64 -1.37
N VAL A 96 2.15 -11.16 -1.77
CA VAL A 96 3.46 -11.53 -1.24
C VAL A 96 4.12 -10.32 -0.57
N THR A 97 4.89 -10.58 0.47
CA THR A 97 5.50 -9.54 1.32
C THR A 97 6.39 -8.56 0.56
N GLU A 98 7.03 -9.03 -0.50
CA GLU A 98 7.97 -8.30 -1.35
C GLU A 98 7.31 -7.19 -2.16
N ASN A 99 6.00 -7.33 -2.44
CA ASN A 99 5.24 -6.33 -3.20
C ASN A 99 4.73 -5.18 -2.33
N ILE A 100 4.85 -5.27 -1.01
CA ILE A 100 4.34 -4.26 -0.08
C ILE A 100 5.18 -2.99 -0.14
N ALA A 101 6.51 -3.11 -0.10
CA ALA A 101 7.40 -1.95 -0.14
C ALA A 101 7.30 -1.15 -1.46
N PRO A 102 7.29 -1.77 -2.65
CA PRO A 102 7.03 -1.06 -3.91
C PRO A 102 5.70 -0.31 -3.94
N ALA A 103 4.61 -0.93 -3.44
CA ALA A 103 3.30 -0.28 -3.37
C ALA A 103 3.31 0.94 -2.43
N GLN A 104 3.91 0.82 -1.25
CA GLN A 104 4.04 1.92 -0.29
C GLN A 104 4.90 3.07 -0.84
N ALA A 105 6.00 2.74 -1.52
CA ALA A 105 6.87 3.73 -2.16
C ALA A 105 6.14 4.51 -3.26
N ALA A 106 5.35 3.83 -4.09
CA ALA A 106 4.56 4.50 -5.12
C ALA A 106 3.49 5.42 -4.52
N ILE A 107 2.80 4.99 -3.45
CA ILE A 107 1.83 5.81 -2.71
C ILE A 107 2.47 7.06 -2.11
N ALA A 108 3.73 6.99 -1.66
CA ALA A 108 4.42 8.13 -1.06
C ALA A 108 4.51 9.33 -2.01
N ASN A 109 4.60 9.08 -3.32
CA ASN A 109 4.71 10.09 -4.38
C ASN A 109 3.35 10.68 -4.82
N VAL A 110 2.23 10.12 -4.36
CA VAL A 110 0.90 10.62 -4.72
C VAL A 110 0.63 11.96 -4.03
N ALA A 111 0.27 12.97 -4.82
CA ALA A 111 -0.01 14.32 -4.33
C ALA A 111 -1.42 14.49 -3.74
N ASP A 112 -2.42 13.80 -4.29
CA ASP A 112 -3.80 13.86 -3.78
C ASP A 112 -3.95 13.02 -2.51
N GLN A 113 -4.30 13.68 -1.40
CA GLN A 113 -4.39 13.03 -0.10
C GLN A 113 -5.53 11.99 -0.04
N GLY A 114 -6.66 12.25 -0.69
CA GLY A 114 -7.78 11.30 -0.70
C GLY A 114 -7.42 9.99 -1.40
N THR A 115 -6.71 10.08 -2.52
CA THR A 115 -6.14 8.92 -3.23
C THR A 115 -5.11 8.21 -2.37
N LYS A 116 -4.20 8.96 -1.72
CA LYS A 116 -3.18 8.41 -0.84
C LYS A 116 -3.79 7.61 0.30
N ASP A 117 -4.76 8.17 1.03
CA ASP A 117 -5.44 7.52 2.15
C ASP A 117 -6.15 6.24 1.72
N ARG A 118 -6.87 6.27 0.59
CA ARG A 118 -7.53 5.09 0.02
C ARG A 118 -6.54 3.98 -0.31
N LEU A 119 -5.44 4.31 -0.97
CA LEU A 119 -4.42 3.33 -1.35
C LEU A 119 -3.67 2.77 -0.13
N THR A 120 -3.31 3.62 0.83
CA THR A 120 -2.69 3.18 2.09
C THR A 120 -3.59 2.21 2.85
N HIS A 121 -4.90 2.49 2.90
CA HIS A 121 -5.86 1.59 3.53
C HIS A 121 -5.88 0.21 2.88
N ARG A 122 -5.94 0.14 1.55
CA ARG A 122 -5.90 -1.12 0.78
C ARG A 122 -4.64 -1.93 1.06
N VAL A 123 -3.47 -1.29 1.03
CA VAL A 123 -2.20 -1.96 1.39
C VAL A 123 -2.25 -2.51 2.81
N GLY A 124 -2.82 -1.77 3.77
CA GLY A 124 -3.00 -2.24 5.15
C GLY A 124 -3.91 -3.47 5.26
N LEU A 125 -4.99 -3.55 4.47
CA LEU A 125 -5.84 -4.74 4.42
C LEU A 125 -5.10 -5.95 3.86
N VAL A 126 -4.33 -5.77 2.78
CA VAL A 126 -3.53 -6.86 2.19
C VAL A 126 -2.44 -7.34 3.15
N GLN A 127 -1.73 -6.41 3.80
CA GLN A 127 -0.72 -6.74 4.81
C GLN A 127 -1.31 -7.62 5.92
N ASN A 128 -2.48 -7.24 6.45
CA ASN A 128 -3.18 -8.06 7.46
C ASN A 128 -3.58 -9.43 6.91
N ALA A 129 -4.09 -9.50 5.68
CA ALA A 129 -4.47 -10.76 5.05
C ALA A 129 -3.27 -11.71 4.88
N ILE A 130 -2.09 -11.17 4.53
CA ILE A 130 -0.83 -11.93 4.44
C ILE A 130 -0.46 -12.49 5.81
N THR A 131 -0.41 -11.64 6.84
CA THR A 131 -0.05 -12.08 8.20
C THR A 131 -0.99 -13.15 8.74
N VAL A 132 -2.30 -13.01 8.53
CA VAL A 132 -3.29 -14.02 8.95
C VAL A 132 -3.07 -15.33 8.20
N ARG A 133 -2.82 -15.28 6.89
CA ARG A 133 -2.55 -16.48 6.08
C ARG A 133 -1.29 -17.19 6.56
N GLU A 134 -0.23 -16.45 6.86
CA GLU A 134 1.03 -17.00 7.37
C GLU A 134 0.83 -17.68 8.72
N GLN A 135 0.09 -17.03 9.64
CA GLN A 135 -0.22 -17.62 10.94
C GLN A 135 -1.04 -18.91 10.79
N GLN A 136 -2.06 -18.91 9.94
CA GLN A 136 -2.87 -20.09 9.67
C GLN A 136 -2.06 -21.22 9.04
N ALA A 137 -1.15 -20.90 8.11
CA ALA A 137 -0.27 -21.89 7.49
C ALA A 137 0.67 -22.51 8.53
N ALA A 138 1.27 -21.70 9.40
CA ALA A 138 2.13 -22.17 10.48
C ALA A 138 1.38 -23.05 11.49
N GLU A 139 0.14 -22.69 11.85
CA GLU A 139 -0.70 -23.49 12.73
C GLU A 139 -1.09 -24.83 12.07
N ALA A 140 -1.49 -24.79 10.79
CA ALA A 140 -1.80 -26.00 10.03
C ALA A 140 -0.60 -26.94 9.91
N GLU A 141 0.61 -26.40 9.72
CA GLU A 141 1.83 -27.21 9.69
C GLU A 141 2.15 -27.84 11.05
N ARG A 142 2.01 -27.10 12.15
CA ARG A 142 2.15 -27.66 13.50
C ARG A 142 1.13 -28.76 13.77
N ALA A 143 -0.12 -28.59 13.36
CA ALA A 143 -1.15 -29.61 13.49
C ALA A 143 -0.79 -30.89 12.70
N ARG A 144 -0.26 -30.74 11.49
CA ARG A 144 0.24 -31.88 10.68
C ARG A 144 1.41 -32.60 11.35
N GLN A 145 2.38 -31.85 11.88
CA GLN A 145 3.53 -32.43 12.59
C GLN A 145 3.10 -33.16 13.88
N ALA A 146 2.17 -32.58 14.64
CA ALA A 146 1.63 -33.22 15.84
C ALA A 146 0.88 -34.53 15.49
N ALA A 147 0.05 -34.52 14.45
CA ALA A 147 -0.65 -35.71 13.98
C ALA A 147 0.31 -36.81 13.51
N ALA A 148 1.37 -36.44 12.76
CA ALA A 148 2.40 -37.40 12.33
C ALA A 148 3.16 -38.00 13.52
N ALA A 149 3.55 -37.17 14.50
CA ALA A 149 4.21 -37.64 15.72
C ALA A 149 3.31 -38.57 16.56
N GLU A 150 2.01 -38.31 16.60
CA GLU A 150 1.05 -39.18 17.29
C GLU A 150 0.90 -40.53 16.59
N GLN A 151 0.84 -40.55 15.26
CA GLN A 151 0.83 -41.81 14.48
C GLN A 151 2.09 -42.64 14.72
N GLU A 152 3.27 -42.01 14.74
CA GLU A 152 4.53 -42.69 15.03
C GLU A 152 4.56 -43.28 16.45
N ARG A 153 4.04 -42.53 17.44
CA ARG A 153 3.89 -43.06 18.81
C ARG A 153 2.93 -44.23 18.88
N GLN A 154 1.81 -44.17 18.19
CA GLN A 154 0.84 -45.28 18.14
C GLN A 154 1.44 -46.52 17.46
N ALA A 155 2.15 -46.35 16.34
CA ALA A 155 2.87 -47.45 15.68
C ALA A 155 3.93 -48.07 16.59
N THR A 156 4.75 -47.24 17.24
CA THR A 156 5.77 -47.69 18.20
C THR A 156 5.15 -48.44 19.38
N ALA A 157 4.05 -47.94 19.93
CA ALA A 157 3.33 -48.59 21.03
C ALA A 157 2.77 -49.96 20.62
N GLN A 158 2.20 -50.08 19.41
CA GLN A 158 1.70 -51.35 18.87
C GLN A 158 2.84 -52.36 18.66
N GLN A 159 3.98 -51.93 18.13
CA GLN A 159 5.14 -52.79 17.94
C GLN A 159 5.72 -53.28 19.29
N ALA A 160 5.79 -52.41 20.29
CA ALA A 160 6.23 -52.79 21.63
C ALA A 160 5.29 -53.82 22.29
N GLN A 161 3.97 -53.66 22.13
CA GLN A 161 3.00 -54.65 22.62
C GLN A 161 3.15 -56.02 21.92
N GLN A 162 3.38 -56.04 20.61
CA GLN A 162 3.62 -57.29 19.87
C GLN A 162 4.91 -57.99 20.31
N GLN A 163 6.00 -57.24 20.53
CA GLN A 163 7.25 -57.82 21.04
C GLN A 163 7.09 -58.40 22.44
N GLN A 164 6.35 -57.73 23.33
CA GLN A 164 6.04 -58.27 24.66
C GLN A 164 5.21 -59.56 24.59
N ALA A 165 4.21 -59.62 23.70
CA ALA A 165 3.42 -60.84 23.48
C ALA A 165 4.26 -61.99 22.91
N GLN A 166 5.17 -61.72 21.96
CA GLN A 166 6.07 -62.74 21.43
C GLN A 166 7.06 -63.25 22.47
N ASN A 167 7.63 -62.39 23.32
CA ASN A 167 8.57 -62.81 24.36
C ASN A 167 7.94 -63.69 25.45
N GLN A 168 6.61 -63.60 25.64
CA GLN A 168 5.86 -64.55 26.49
C GLN A 168 5.70 -65.93 25.85
N THR A 169 5.77 -66.04 24.52
CA THR A 169 5.60 -67.30 23.76
C THR A 169 6.90 -68.01 23.38
N VAL A 170 8.04 -67.29 23.30
CA VAL A 170 9.34 -67.83 22.86
C VAL A 170 10.27 -68.04 24.05
N SER A 171 9.77 -68.69 25.10
CA SER A 171 10.64 -69.38 26.05
C SER A 171 10.65 -70.85 25.65
N GLY A 172 11.81 -71.31 25.19
CA GLY A 172 12.02 -72.62 24.54
C GLY A 172 11.21 -73.76 25.17
N GLY A 173 10.48 -74.50 24.32
CA GLY A 173 9.71 -75.68 24.72
C GLY A 173 8.22 -75.47 24.95
N GLY A 174 7.68 -74.26 24.71
CA GLY A 174 6.26 -73.94 24.95
C GLY A 174 5.94 -73.64 26.42
N TYR A 175 6.97 -73.42 27.23
CA TYR A 175 6.84 -72.89 28.57
C TYR A 175 6.64 -71.37 28.50
N TYR A 176 5.77 -70.81 29.34
CA TYR A 176 5.53 -69.36 29.38
C TYR A 176 5.56 -68.84 30.82
N ARG A 177 5.91 -67.56 30.99
CA ARG A 177 5.99 -66.91 32.31
C ARG A 177 4.78 -65.99 32.50
N ASP A 178 4.02 -66.18 33.59
CA ASP A 178 2.87 -65.31 33.90
C ASP A 178 3.31 -63.92 34.36
N ALA A 179 2.36 -62.98 34.46
CA ALA A 179 2.63 -61.61 34.92
C ALA A 179 3.16 -61.54 36.38
N ARG A 180 3.09 -62.64 37.13
CA ARG A 180 3.63 -62.78 38.50
C ARG A 180 5.00 -63.46 38.51
N GLY A 181 5.58 -63.72 37.34
CA GLY A 181 6.90 -64.33 37.19
C GLY A 181 6.95 -65.84 37.40
N ARG A 182 5.81 -66.55 37.38
CA ARG A 182 5.80 -68.02 37.51
C ARG A 182 5.79 -68.67 36.15
N TRP A 183 6.55 -69.74 36.04
CA TRP A 183 6.63 -70.52 34.83
C TRP A 183 5.50 -71.55 34.72
N HIS A 184 4.96 -71.68 33.51
CA HIS A 184 3.91 -72.63 33.14
C HIS A 184 4.40 -73.53 32.01
N ARG A 185 3.94 -74.78 32.00
CA ARG A 185 4.08 -75.78 30.93
C ARG A 185 3.16 -75.44 29.76
N PRO A 186 3.35 -76.07 28.58
CA PRO A 186 2.44 -75.93 27.45
C PRO A 186 0.97 -76.30 27.75
N ASN A 187 0.74 -77.19 28.73
CA ASN A 187 -0.60 -77.60 29.18
C ASN A 187 -1.22 -76.65 30.24
N GLY A 188 -0.58 -75.52 30.54
CA GLY A 188 -1.05 -74.49 31.48
C GLY A 188 -0.74 -74.75 32.96
N GLN A 189 -0.24 -75.94 33.33
CA GLN A 189 0.18 -76.22 34.71
C GLN A 189 1.50 -75.54 35.05
N PHE A 190 1.81 -75.35 36.35
CA PHE A 190 3.10 -74.79 36.76
C PHE A 190 4.26 -75.70 36.34
N ALA A 191 5.32 -75.07 35.84
CA ALA A 191 6.59 -75.70 35.57
C ALA A 191 7.48 -75.61 36.82
N SER A 192 8.19 -76.68 37.12
CA SER A 192 9.12 -76.74 38.24
C SER A 192 10.45 -76.07 37.89
N LYS A 193 11.20 -75.65 38.91
CA LYS A 193 12.54 -75.08 38.76
C LYS A 193 13.51 -75.98 38.00
N LYS A 194 13.37 -77.30 38.18
CA LYS A 194 14.19 -78.30 37.47
C LYS A 194 13.87 -78.32 35.98
N GLU A 195 12.60 -78.22 35.61
CA GLU A 195 12.16 -78.22 34.21
C GLU A 195 12.64 -76.94 33.49
N ILE A 196 12.49 -75.79 34.13
CA ILE A 196 12.93 -74.51 33.57
C ILE A 196 14.46 -74.45 33.40
N ALA A 197 15.22 -74.96 34.37
CA ALA A 197 16.68 -75.05 34.26
C ALA A 197 17.13 -76.00 33.13
N ASN A 198 16.40 -77.10 32.90
CA ASN A 198 16.71 -78.06 31.83
C ASN A 198 16.50 -77.47 30.44
N GLU A 199 15.52 -76.57 30.26
CA GLU A 199 15.24 -75.86 29.01
C GLU A 199 16.15 -74.64 28.79
N GLY A 200 17.11 -74.39 29.69
CA GLY A 200 18.02 -73.23 29.60
C GLY A 200 17.33 -71.89 29.87
N LEU A 201 16.14 -71.91 30.48
CA LEU A 201 15.35 -70.72 30.78
C LEU A 201 15.73 -70.16 32.17
N ALA A 202 15.68 -68.82 32.29
CA ALA A 202 15.96 -68.14 33.56
C ALA A 202 14.77 -68.27 34.53
N TRP A 203 15.03 -68.61 35.79
CA TRP A 203 14.00 -68.74 36.83
C TRP A 203 13.39 -67.38 37.22
#